data_AF-A0A961S571-F1
#
_entry.id   AF-A0A961S571-F1
#
_cell.length_a   1.000
_cell.length_b   1.000
_cell.length_c   1.000
_cell.angle_alpha   90.00
_cell.angle_beta   90.00
_cell.angle_gamma   90.00
#
_symmetry.space_group_name_H-M   'P 1'
#
loop_
_entity.id
_entity.type
_entity.pdbx_description
1 polymer ?
#
loop_
_entity_poly.entity_id
_entity_poly.type
_entity_poly.pdbx_seq_one_letter_code
_entity_poly.pdbx_strand_id
1 'polypeptide(L)'
;PAAIDAAIHRILMGHALIASFGGIPLLYMGDELGMLNDHGYETDAHLNHDGRWMHRPKMDWAKAEHRHDVSTIEGRIFSGIRHILERRRVTSHIHATNPVTILDLGVEGVFSYARRSPVGPLVCVYNFSERWQSIPAATLEAAGVSDWIDQLGNVKVELSDGALQFPPQGRIWLT
;
A
#
# COMPACT_ATOMS: atom_id res chain seq x y z
N PRO A 1 5.76 -19.25 -6.73
CA PRO A 1 5.85 -18.65 -5.37
C PRO A 1 6.27 -17.17 -5.40
N ALA A 2 7.50 -16.85 -5.84
CA ALA A 2 8.03 -15.48 -5.81
C ALA A 2 7.19 -14.44 -6.58
N ALA A 3 6.68 -14.79 -7.76
CA ALA A 3 5.81 -13.89 -8.54
C ALA A 3 4.46 -13.59 -7.84
N ILE A 4 3.92 -14.57 -7.11
CA ILE A 4 2.70 -14.41 -6.31
C ILE A 4 2.98 -13.48 -5.13
N ASP A 5 4.11 -13.69 -4.44
CA ASP A 5 4.51 -12.83 -3.33
C ASP A 5 4.69 -11.38 -3.78
N ALA A 6 5.36 -11.17 -4.92
CA ALA A 6 5.50 -9.85 -5.51
C ALA A 6 4.14 -9.22 -5.86
N ALA A 7 3.19 -9.99 -6.42
CA ALA A 7 1.84 -9.51 -6.70
C ALA A 7 1.10 -9.07 -5.43
N ILE A 8 1.16 -9.87 -4.36
CA ILE A 8 0.59 -9.52 -3.05
C ILE A 8 1.22 -8.22 -2.53
N HIS A 9 2.56 -8.08 -2.61
CA HIS A 9 3.23 -6.86 -2.17
C HIS A 9 2.83 -5.63 -2.99
N ARG A 10 2.63 -5.75 -4.31
CA ARG A 10 2.10 -4.66 -5.15
C ARG A 10 0.70 -4.24 -4.70
N ILE A 11 -0.20 -5.18 -4.44
CA ILE A 11 -1.56 -4.91 -3.94
C ILE A 11 -1.49 -4.17 -2.61
N LEU A 12 -0.69 -4.66 -1.65
CA LEU A 12 -0.56 -4.04 -0.34
C LEU A 12 0.11 -2.67 -0.39
N MET A 13 1.06 -2.45 -1.31
CA MET A 13 1.67 -1.14 -1.55
C MET A 13 0.64 -0.14 -2.07
N GLY A 14 -0.18 -0.51 -3.05
CA GLY A 14 -1.26 0.34 -3.56
C GLY A 14 -2.27 0.72 -2.47
N HIS A 15 -2.68 -0.26 -1.66
CA HIS A 15 -3.60 -0.03 -0.54
C HIS A 15 -2.99 0.86 0.54
N ALA A 16 -1.72 0.67 0.90
CA ALA A 16 -1.03 1.55 1.84
C ALA A 16 -0.87 2.97 1.29
N LEU A 17 -0.72 3.14 -0.03
CA LEU A 17 -0.65 4.45 -0.67
C LEU A 17 -1.99 5.20 -0.54
N ILE A 18 -3.08 4.61 -1.00
CA ILE A 18 -4.40 5.27 -0.92
C ILE A 18 -4.85 5.47 0.53
N ALA A 19 -4.44 4.57 1.44
CA ALA A 19 -4.74 4.67 2.85
C ALA A 19 -3.95 5.76 3.58
N SER A 20 -2.92 6.37 3.00
CA SER A 20 -2.21 7.49 3.63
C SER A 20 -2.07 8.73 2.77
N PHE A 21 -2.57 8.76 1.53
CA PHE A 21 -2.51 9.97 0.70
C PHE A 21 -3.39 11.08 1.29
N GLY A 22 -4.68 10.83 1.48
CA GLY A 22 -5.64 11.79 2.05
C GLY A 22 -7.04 11.52 1.54
N GLY A 23 -8.07 11.97 2.27
CA GLY A 23 -9.46 11.63 1.95
C GLY A 23 -9.86 10.22 2.38
N ILE A 24 -11.01 9.73 1.91
CA ILE A 24 -11.56 8.41 2.30
C ILE A 24 -11.07 7.36 1.30
N PRO A 25 -10.27 6.35 1.71
CA PRO A 25 -9.87 5.28 0.81
C PRO A 25 -11.09 4.45 0.43
N LEU A 26 -11.35 4.34 -0.87
CA LEU A 26 -12.41 3.50 -1.42
C LEU A 26 -11.81 2.15 -1.82
N LEU A 27 -12.32 1.07 -1.25
CA LEU A 27 -11.98 -0.29 -1.67
C LEU A 27 -12.94 -0.76 -2.75
N TYR A 28 -12.41 -1.36 -3.81
CA TYR A 28 -13.22 -2.00 -4.84
C TYR A 28 -13.50 -3.45 -4.41
N MET A 29 -14.77 -3.86 -4.48
CA MET A 29 -15.20 -5.18 -4.00
C MET A 29 -14.40 -6.30 -4.67
N GLY A 30 -13.79 -7.16 -3.87
CA GLY A 30 -13.04 -8.33 -4.33
C GLY A 30 -11.52 -8.12 -4.36
N ASP A 31 -11.05 -6.88 -4.36
CA ASP A 31 -9.62 -6.57 -4.26
C ASP A 31 -9.02 -7.11 -2.95
N GLU A 32 -9.80 -7.09 -1.87
CA GLU A 32 -9.39 -7.61 -0.57
C GLU A 32 -9.24 -9.14 -0.53
N LEU A 33 -9.72 -9.82 -1.57
CA LEU A 33 -9.59 -11.27 -1.77
C LEU A 33 -8.66 -11.61 -2.95
N GLY A 34 -8.08 -10.61 -3.63
CA GLY A 34 -7.28 -10.83 -4.84
C GLY A 34 -8.07 -11.46 -5.98
N MET A 35 -9.35 -11.06 -6.15
CA MET A 35 -10.18 -11.53 -7.26
C MET A 35 -9.56 -11.14 -8.60
N LEU A 36 -9.65 -12.05 -9.57
CA LEU A 36 -9.12 -11.86 -10.92
C LEU A 36 -10.23 -11.44 -11.88
N ASN A 37 -9.84 -11.17 -13.12
CA ASN A 37 -10.76 -10.88 -14.20
C ASN A 37 -11.80 -11.99 -14.37
N ASP A 38 -13.06 -11.60 -14.56
CA ASP A 38 -14.14 -12.48 -14.97
C ASP A 38 -14.23 -12.49 -16.50
N HIS A 39 -13.80 -13.59 -17.14
CA HIS A 39 -13.93 -13.79 -18.59
C HIS A 39 -15.30 -14.34 -19.01
N GLY A 40 -16.18 -14.66 -18.06
CA GLY A 40 -17.54 -15.13 -18.34
C GLY A 40 -18.35 -14.14 -19.19
N TYR A 41 -18.08 -12.84 -19.04
CA TYR A 41 -18.75 -11.77 -19.80
C TYR A 41 -18.60 -11.91 -21.32
N GLU A 42 -17.54 -12.55 -21.82
CA GLU A 42 -17.28 -12.70 -23.26
C GLU A 42 -18.34 -13.57 -23.94
N THR A 43 -18.94 -14.50 -23.19
CA THR A 43 -19.96 -15.44 -23.68
C THR A 43 -21.40 -15.02 -23.34
N ASP A 44 -21.57 -13.98 -22.52
CA ASP A 44 -22.88 -13.42 -22.20
C ASP A 44 -23.29 -12.38 -23.26
N ALA A 45 -24.34 -12.69 -24.03
CA ALA A 45 -24.85 -11.82 -25.09
C ALA A 45 -25.29 -10.41 -24.62
N HIS A 46 -25.55 -10.25 -23.32
CA HIS A 46 -25.89 -8.95 -22.73
C HIS A 46 -24.67 -8.17 -22.22
N LEU A 47 -23.51 -8.80 -22.07
CA LEU A 47 -22.32 -8.19 -21.46
C LEU A 47 -21.13 -8.08 -22.42
N ASN A 48 -21.05 -8.98 -23.42
CA ASN A 48 -19.88 -9.14 -24.29
C ASN A 48 -19.49 -7.89 -25.11
N HIS A 49 -20.39 -6.92 -25.24
CA HIS A 49 -20.16 -5.66 -25.94
C HIS A 49 -19.44 -4.61 -25.08
N ASP A 50 -19.23 -4.85 -23.79
CA ASP A 50 -18.58 -3.93 -22.85
C ASP A 50 -17.47 -4.63 -22.03
N GLY A 51 -16.22 -4.38 -22.39
CA GLY A 51 -15.04 -4.94 -21.71
C GLY A 51 -14.91 -4.59 -20.22
N ARG A 52 -15.66 -3.61 -19.70
CA ARG A 52 -15.64 -3.26 -18.27
C ARG A 52 -16.22 -4.37 -17.39
N TRP A 53 -17.03 -5.27 -17.95
CA TRP A 53 -17.55 -6.42 -17.20
C TRP A 53 -16.45 -7.37 -16.74
N MET A 54 -15.29 -7.35 -17.42
CA MET A 54 -14.10 -8.10 -17.02
C MET A 54 -13.66 -7.83 -15.58
N HIS A 55 -13.81 -6.60 -15.09
CA HIS A 55 -13.44 -6.20 -13.73
C HIS A 55 -14.67 -5.91 -12.85
N ARG A 56 -15.83 -6.51 -13.16
CA ARG A 56 -17.06 -6.43 -12.35
C ARG A 56 -17.58 -7.83 -11.97
N PRO A 57 -16.72 -8.70 -11.41
CA PRO A 57 -17.13 -10.06 -11.05
C PRO A 57 -18.21 -10.04 -9.98
N LYS A 58 -19.02 -11.10 -9.92
CA LYS A 58 -19.81 -11.41 -8.72
C LYS A 58 -18.88 -11.79 -7.59
N MET A 59 -19.23 -11.41 -6.35
CA MET A 59 -18.47 -11.80 -5.16
C MET A 59 -18.25 -13.32 -5.09
N ASP A 60 -16.99 -13.73 -4.98
CA ASP A 60 -16.62 -15.13 -4.76
C ASP A 60 -16.63 -15.42 -3.25
N TRP A 61 -17.75 -15.93 -2.76
CA TRP A 61 -17.91 -16.26 -1.34
C TRP A 61 -17.04 -17.43 -0.90
N ALA A 62 -16.64 -18.34 -1.79
CA ALA A 62 -15.71 -19.42 -1.46
C ALA A 62 -14.31 -18.86 -1.18
N LYS A 63 -13.83 -17.90 -2.00
CA LYS A 63 -12.61 -17.13 -1.68
C LYS A 63 -12.73 -16.39 -0.35
N ALA A 64 -13.89 -15.81 -0.07
CA ALA A 64 -14.11 -15.09 1.18
C ALA A 64 -13.96 -15.99 2.42
N GLU A 65 -14.25 -17.28 2.34
CA GLU A 65 -14.05 -18.23 3.45
C GLU A 65 -12.57 -18.36 3.85
N HIS A 66 -11.65 -18.21 2.89
CA HIS A 66 -10.20 -18.30 3.12
C HIS A 66 -9.56 -17.02 3.68
N ARG A 67 -10.30 -15.91 3.79
CA ARG A 67 -9.76 -14.58 4.18
C ARG A 67 -9.09 -14.51 5.56
N HIS A 68 -9.32 -15.49 6.43
CA HIS A 68 -8.70 -15.56 7.76
C HIS A 68 -7.52 -16.54 7.83
N ASP A 69 -7.24 -17.26 6.75
CA ASP A 69 -6.11 -18.18 6.66
C ASP A 69 -4.91 -17.52 5.98
N VAL A 70 -3.94 -17.08 6.78
CA VAL A 70 -2.72 -16.39 6.31
C VAL A 70 -1.77 -17.28 5.48
N SER A 71 -2.04 -18.57 5.34
CA SER A 71 -1.34 -19.44 4.40
C SER A 71 -1.87 -19.32 2.96
N THR A 72 -3.08 -18.77 2.78
CA THR A 72 -3.73 -18.55 1.48
C THR A 72 -3.42 -17.17 0.90
N ILE A 73 -3.68 -16.98 -0.40
CA ILE A 73 -3.50 -15.66 -1.05
C ILE A 73 -4.52 -14.67 -0.50
N GLU A 74 -5.77 -15.11 -0.37
CA GLU A 74 -6.91 -14.36 0.15
C GLU A 74 -6.61 -13.85 1.55
N GLY A 75 -6.18 -14.74 2.45
CA GLY A 75 -5.88 -14.35 3.83
C GLY A 75 -4.68 -13.42 3.95
N ARG A 76 -3.66 -13.54 3.10
CA ARG A 76 -2.51 -12.62 3.09
C ARG A 76 -2.89 -11.21 2.61
N ILE A 77 -3.71 -11.11 1.58
CA ILE A 77 -4.20 -9.82 1.07
C ILE A 77 -5.16 -9.18 2.07
N PHE A 78 -6.17 -9.94 2.53
CA PHE A 78 -7.19 -9.46 3.45
C PHE A 78 -6.59 -8.97 4.78
N SER A 79 -5.72 -9.78 5.40
CA SER A 79 -5.04 -9.39 6.65
C SER A 79 -4.14 -8.17 6.46
N GLY A 80 -3.42 -8.07 5.35
CA GLY A 80 -2.57 -6.93 5.04
C GLY A 80 -3.36 -5.63 4.85
N ILE A 81 -4.46 -5.66 4.10
CA ILE A 81 -5.34 -4.49 3.91
C ILE A 81 -6.00 -4.09 5.21
N ARG A 82 -6.50 -5.06 5.99
CA ARG A 82 -7.08 -4.81 7.30
C ARG A 82 -6.07 -4.13 8.23
N HIS A 83 -4.84 -4.64 8.29
CA HIS A 83 -3.75 -4.04 9.07
C HIS A 83 -3.49 -2.59 8.62
N ILE A 84 -3.36 -2.33 7.32
CA ILE A 84 -3.18 -0.97 6.78
C ILE A 84 -4.29 -0.02 7.26
N LEU A 85 -5.55 -0.46 7.23
CA LEU A 85 -6.68 0.37 7.66
C LEU A 85 -6.74 0.56 9.18
N GLU A 86 -6.38 -0.46 9.96
CA GLU A 86 -6.26 -0.36 11.42
C GLU A 86 -5.16 0.63 11.82
N ARG A 87 -4.02 0.63 11.12
CA ARG A 87 -2.95 1.61 11.30
C ARG A 87 -3.39 3.00 10.88
N ARG A 88 -4.02 3.13 9.72
CA ARG A 88 -4.59 4.41 9.25
C ARG A 88 -5.49 5.05 10.32
N ARG A 89 -6.36 4.25 10.96
CA ARG A 89 -7.30 4.72 11.97
C ARG A 89 -6.61 5.38 13.17
N VAL A 90 -5.41 4.92 13.55
CA VAL A 90 -4.68 5.41 14.73
C VAL A 90 -3.61 6.44 14.41
N THR A 91 -3.24 6.62 13.14
CA THR A 91 -2.25 7.62 12.71
C THR A 91 -2.92 8.98 12.49
N SER A 92 -2.87 9.87 13.48
CA SER A 92 -3.51 11.21 13.44
C SER A 92 -3.00 12.14 12.32
N HIS A 93 -1.74 12.00 11.92
CA HIS A 93 -1.17 12.61 10.71
C HIS A 93 -2.05 12.37 9.47
N ILE A 94 -2.79 11.24 9.50
CA ILE A 94 -3.98 10.77 8.73
C ILE A 94 -4.93 11.84 8.19
N HIS A 95 -5.19 12.83 9.05
CA HIS A 95 -6.39 13.63 8.98
C HIS A 95 -6.49 14.42 7.67
N ALA A 96 -7.69 14.48 7.08
CA ALA A 96 -7.91 15.05 5.74
C ALA A 96 -7.61 16.56 5.65
N THR A 97 -7.54 17.26 6.79
CA THR A 97 -7.12 18.68 6.84
C THR A 97 -5.61 18.87 6.71
N ASN A 98 -4.83 17.80 6.92
CA ASN A 98 -3.38 17.88 6.82
C ASN A 98 -3.00 17.83 5.34
N PRO A 99 -2.30 18.84 4.81
CA PRO A 99 -1.95 18.89 3.40
C PRO A 99 -0.96 17.79 3.03
N VAL A 100 -1.04 17.36 1.78
CA VAL A 100 -0.05 16.49 1.14
C VAL A 100 0.97 17.36 0.42
N THR A 101 2.24 17.07 0.61
CA THR A 101 3.34 17.65 -0.17
C THR A 101 4.08 16.53 -0.86
N ILE A 102 4.08 16.50 -2.20
CA ILE A 102 4.88 15.54 -2.96
C ILE A 102 6.37 15.82 -2.69
N LEU A 103 7.13 14.75 -2.48
CA LEU A 103 8.56 14.82 -2.21
C LEU A 103 9.34 14.10 -3.30
N ASP A 104 10.38 14.76 -3.77
CA ASP A 104 11.43 14.14 -4.59
C ASP A 104 12.63 13.83 -3.69
N LEU A 105 12.87 12.54 -3.45
CA LEU A 105 14.01 12.06 -2.66
C LEU A 105 15.26 11.84 -3.53
N GLY A 106 15.19 12.08 -4.84
CA GLY A 106 16.28 11.82 -5.79
C GLY A 106 16.55 10.33 -6.02
N VAL A 107 15.59 9.44 -5.72
CA VAL A 107 15.73 7.98 -5.87
C VAL A 107 14.75 7.48 -6.93
N GLU A 108 15.28 7.01 -8.06
CA GLU A 108 14.47 6.55 -9.19
C GLU A 108 13.57 5.36 -8.80
N GLY A 109 12.30 5.43 -9.18
CA GLY A 109 11.31 4.40 -8.87
C GLY A 109 10.79 4.44 -7.44
N VAL A 110 11.19 5.43 -6.64
CA VAL A 110 10.62 5.70 -5.31
C VAL A 110 9.65 6.87 -5.41
N PHE A 111 8.40 6.64 -5.01
CA PHE A 111 7.40 7.70 -4.85
C PHE A 111 7.26 8.05 -3.38
N SER A 112 7.18 9.33 -3.07
CA SER A 112 7.05 9.78 -1.69
C SER A 112 6.28 11.08 -1.54
N TYR A 113 5.71 11.27 -0.35
CA TYR A 113 5.05 12.51 0.03
C TYR A 113 5.05 12.68 1.55
N ALA A 114 4.97 13.92 2.01
CA ALA A 114 4.79 14.27 3.41
C ALA A 114 3.36 14.71 3.71
N ARG A 115 2.89 14.35 4.90
CA ARG A 115 1.67 14.85 5.53
C ARG A 115 2.07 15.68 6.73
N ARG A 116 2.02 17.01 6.57
CA ARG A 116 2.43 17.96 7.61
C ARG A 116 1.27 18.18 8.58
N SER A 117 1.50 17.89 9.85
CA SER A 117 0.49 18.01 10.90
C SER A 117 1.04 18.75 12.12
N PRO A 118 0.19 19.23 13.05
CA PRO A 118 0.65 19.88 14.29
C PRO A 118 1.50 19.00 15.20
N VAL A 119 1.39 17.66 15.06
CA VAL A 119 2.17 16.70 15.86
C VAL A 119 3.46 16.25 15.16
N GLY A 120 3.77 16.79 13.99
CA GLY A 120 4.93 16.42 13.18
C GLY A 120 4.58 16.07 11.73
N PRO A 121 5.58 15.90 10.86
CA PRO A 121 5.39 15.36 9.52
C PRO A 121 5.29 13.83 9.56
N LEU A 122 4.48 13.27 8.66
CA LEU A 122 4.51 11.86 8.30
C LEU A 122 5.01 11.74 6.86
N VAL A 123 6.19 11.16 6.66
CA VAL A 123 6.79 10.90 5.36
C VAL A 123 6.42 9.49 4.89
N CYS A 124 5.58 9.41 3.86
CA CYS A 124 5.15 8.15 3.26
C CYS A 124 6.03 7.84 2.04
N VAL A 125 6.61 6.64 1.99
CA VAL A 125 7.56 6.24 0.94
C VAL A 125 7.16 4.89 0.36
N TYR A 126 7.23 4.76 -0.97
CA TYR A 126 6.80 3.58 -1.74
C TYR A 126 7.81 3.26 -2.83
N ASN A 127 8.29 2.01 -2.87
CA ASN A 127 9.22 1.54 -3.90
C ASN A 127 8.47 0.86 -5.04
N PHE A 128 8.25 1.60 -6.13
CA PHE A 128 7.64 1.10 -7.36
C PHE A 128 8.63 0.34 -8.26
N SER A 129 9.92 0.31 -7.91
CA SER A 129 10.91 -0.46 -8.66
C SER A 129 10.88 -1.95 -8.28
N GLU A 130 11.40 -2.78 -9.18
CA GLU A 130 11.64 -4.21 -8.94
C GLU A 130 12.98 -4.48 -8.24
N ARG A 131 13.65 -3.44 -7.73
CA ARG A 131 14.99 -3.51 -7.14
C ARG A 131 14.99 -2.99 -5.70
N TRP A 132 15.95 -3.46 -4.93
CA TRP A 132 16.29 -2.82 -3.66
C TRP A 132 16.76 -1.40 -3.91
N GLN A 133 16.33 -0.49 -3.05
CA GLN A 133 16.72 0.91 -3.03
C GLN A 133 17.42 1.22 -1.71
N SER A 134 18.36 2.15 -1.75
CA SER A 134 19.04 2.67 -0.56
C SER A 134 18.73 4.15 -0.48
N ILE A 135 17.95 4.57 0.52
CA ILE A 135 17.55 5.96 0.70
C ILE A 135 18.38 6.55 1.84
N PRO A 136 19.26 7.54 1.58
CA PRO A 136 20.08 8.13 2.63
C PRO A 136 19.22 8.69 3.76
N ALA A 137 19.63 8.46 5.01
CA ALA A 137 18.93 8.94 6.19
C ALA A 137 18.80 10.47 6.18
N ALA A 138 19.87 11.16 5.80
CA ALA A 138 19.89 12.62 5.66
C ALA A 138 18.81 13.14 4.69
N THR A 139 18.49 12.40 3.63
CA THR A 139 17.43 12.77 2.67
C THR A 139 16.05 12.68 3.34
N LEU A 140 15.80 11.64 4.14
CA LEU A 140 14.54 11.46 4.87
C LEU A 140 14.42 12.45 6.04
N GLU A 141 15.51 12.76 6.73
CA GLU A 141 15.57 13.78 7.77
C GLU A 141 15.30 15.19 7.21
N ALA A 142 15.89 15.52 6.04
CA ALA A 142 15.59 16.76 5.33
C ALA A 142 14.12 16.83 4.89
N ALA A 143 13.49 15.69 4.61
CA ALA A 143 12.06 15.59 4.32
C ALA A 143 11.16 15.71 5.58
N GLY A 144 11.76 15.62 6.77
CA GLY A 144 11.11 15.85 8.05
C GLY A 144 11.04 14.64 8.98
N VAL A 145 11.55 13.47 8.60
CA VAL A 145 11.60 12.30 9.49
C VAL A 145 12.47 12.61 10.70
N SER A 146 11.97 12.34 11.91
CA SER A 146 12.70 12.56 13.16
C SER A 146 12.69 11.37 14.11
N ASP A 147 11.56 10.68 14.26
CA ASP A 147 11.41 9.63 15.28
C ASP A 147 11.91 8.27 14.78
N TRP A 148 12.03 8.11 13.45
CA TRP A 148 12.36 6.87 12.78
C TRP A 148 11.42 5.73 13.21
N ILE A 149 10.13 6.04 13.30
CA ILE A 149 9.08 5.06 13.60
C ILE A 149 8.27 4.82 12.34
N ASP A 150 8.21 3.56 11.90
CA ASP A 150 7.25 3.15 10.88
C ASP A 150 5.87 3.02 11.51
N GLN A 151 5.00 3.98 11.23
CA GLN A 151 3.62 3.99 11.67
C GLN A 151 2.79 2.88 11.02
N LEU A 152 3.24 2.28 9.91
CA LEU A 152 2.57 1.14 9.28
C LEU A 152 2.93 -0.18 9.98
N GLY A 153 4.20 -0.46 10.24
CA GLY A 153 4.64 -1.63 11.01
C GLY A 153 4.49 -1.49 12.53
N ASN A 154 4.35 -0.25 13.02
CA ASN A 154 4.46 0.12 14.44
C ASN A 154 5.79 -0.32 15.07
N VAL A 155 6.88 -0.12 14.35
CA VAL A 155 8.23 -0.53 14.75
C VAL A 155 9.21 0.60 14.52
N LYS A 156 10.28 0.64 15.32
CA LYS A 156 11.42 1.52 15.06
C LYS A 156 12.18 1.00 13.84
N VAL A 157 12.61 1.92 12.99
CA VAL A 157 13.34 1.61 11.76
C VAL A 157 14.83 1.59 12.04
N GLU A 158 15.46 0.52 11.61
CA GLU A 158 16.91 0.37 11.66
C GLU A 158 17.53 0.79 10.33
N LEU A 159 18.67 1.48 10.42
CA LEU A 159 19.43 1.94 9.27
C LEU A 159 20.64 1.03 9.07
N SER A 160 21.00 0.80 7.80
CA SER A 160 22.26 0.17 7.42
C SER A 160 23.12 1.19 6.72
N ASP A 161 24.34 1.40 7.20
CA ASP A 161 25.33 2.33 6.62
C ASP A 161 24.76 3.75 6.39
N GLY A 162 23.95 4.24 7.33
CA GLY A 162 23.34 5.57 7.26
C GLY A 162 22.21 5.70 6.24
N ALA A 163 21.62 4.59 5.79
CA ALA A 163 20.52 4.57 4.83
C ALA A 163 19.42 3.58 5.21
N LEU A 164 18.20 3.90 4.77
CA LEU A 164 17.07 2.98 4.77
C LEU A 164 17.24 2.00 3.60
N GLN A 165 17.43 0.72 3.92
CA GLN A 165 17.42 -0.35 2.93
C GLN A 165 15.97 -0.72 2.62
N PHE A 166 15.55 -0.48 1.39
CA PHE A 166 14.14 -0.50 1.03
C PHE A 166 13.85 -1.52 -0.08
N PRO A 167 13.14 -2.62 0.22
CA PRO A 167 12.93 -3.71 -0.73
C PRO A 167 12.01 -3.31 -1.90
N PRO A 168 12.02 -4.07 -3.01
CA PRO A 168 10.98 -3.97 -4.04
C PRO A 168 9.58 -4.00 -3.41
N GLN A 169 8.67 -3.12 -3.87
CA GLN A 169 7.33 -2.96 -3.31
C GLN A 169 7.28 -2.63 -1.81
N GLY A 170 8.41 -2.15 -1.27
CA GLY A 170 8.49 -1.58 0.07
C GLY A 170 7.50 -0.43 0.24
N ARG A 171 6.92 -0.33 1.43
CA ARG A 171 5.96 0.70 1.82
C ARG A 171 6.15 1.02 3.30
N ILE A 172 6.24 2.30 3.63
CA ILE A 172 6.55 2.75 5.00
C ILE A 172 5.92 4.12 5.28
N TRP A 173 5.50 4.34 6.52
CA TRP A 173 4.94 5.62 6.99
C TRP A 173 5.81 6.16 8.12
N LEU A 174 6.81 6.98 7.81
CA LEU A 174 7.82 7.44 8.76
C LEU A 174 7.40 8.72 9.48
N THR A 175 7.46 8.69 10.81
CA THR A 175 7.57 9.90 11.65
C THR A 175 9.00 10.04 12.13
#